data_AF-A0AAV2BEE4-F1
#
_entry.id   AF-A0AAV2BEE4-F1
#
_cell.length_a   1.000
_cell.length_b   1.000
_cell.length_c   1.000
_cell.angle_alpha   90.00
_cell.angle_beta   90.00
_cell.angle_gamma   90.00
#
_symmetry.space_group_name_H-M   'P 1'
#
loop_
_entity.id
_entity.type
_entity.pdbx_description
1 polymer ?
#
loop_
_entity_poly.entity_id
_entity_poly.type
_entity_poly.pdbx_seq_one_letter_code
_entity_poly.pdbx_strand_id
1 'polypeptide(L)'
;MFSKMPGLTDISLADNGFTHILESTYEFVWSQLMTFDISGNPIECDSHIDWIIEAESHVSVSGTCSGPLGRSGMDLEELIEEKKKF
;
A
#
# COMPACT_ATOMS: atom_id res chain seq x y z
N MET A 1 0.34 -14.94 -0.89
CA MET A 1 0.44 -14.97 0.59
C MET A 1 1.88 -15.21 1.00
N PHE A 2 2.49 -14.25 1.69
CA PHE A 2 3.90 -14.27 2.11
C PHE A 2 4.14 -14.97 3.47
N SER A 3 3.23 -15.83 3.92
CA SER A 3 3.20 -16.41 5.28
C SER A 3 4.41 -17.28 5.68
N LYS A 4 5.29 -17.63 4.75
CA LYS A 4 6.52 -18.41 5.01
C LYS A 4 7.79 -17.58 4.86
N MET A 5 7.68 -16.26 4.94
CA MET A 5 8.80 -15.31 4.80
C MET A 5 8.94 -14.43 6.06
N PRO A 6 9.33 -15.01 7.21
CA PRO A 6 9.37 -14.29 8.49
C PRO A 6 10.48 -13.22 8.57
N GLY A 7 11.39 -13.16 7.60
CA GLY A 7 12.45 -12.15 7.50
C GLY A 7 12.23 -11.14 6.37
N LEU A 8 11.03 -11.10 5.77
CA LEU A 8 10.70 -10.17 4.70
C LEU A 8 10.49 -8.76 5.28
N THR A 9 11.36 -7.84 4.91
CA THR A 9 11.31 -6.44 5.38
C THR A 9 10.93 -5.47 4.26
N ASP A 10 11.18 -5.84 3.00
CA ASP A 10 11.04 -4.92 1.88
C ASP A 10 10.32 -5.64 0.74
N ILE A 11 9.27 -5.01 0.23
CA ILE A 11 8.56 -5.48 -0.96
C ILE A 11 8.49 -4.32 -1.95
N SER A 12 9.03 -4.54 -3.16
CA SER A 12 8.78 -3.67 -4.32
C SER A 12 8.04 -4.45 -5.40
N LEU A 13 6.92 -3.89 -5.82
CA LEU A 13 6.07 -4.30 -6.94
C LEU A 13 6.03 -3.21 -8.02
N ALA A 14 7.01 -2.30 -8.00
CA ALA A 14 7.03 -1.13 -8.88
C ALA A 14 6.97 -1.48 -10.36
N ASP A 15 6.40 -0.56 -11.16
CA ASP A 15 6.34 -0.62 -12.62
C ASP A 15 5.71 -1.92 -13.16
N ASN A 16 4.63 -2.35 -12.52
CA ASN A 16 3.80 -3.47 -12.97
C ASN A 16 2.41 -2.97 -13.41
N GLY A 17 1.45 -3.89 -13.54
CA GLY A 17 0.07 -3.60 -13.94
C GLY A 17 -0.95 -3.83 -12.82
N PHE A 18 -0.56 -3.74 -11.55
CA PHE A 18 -1.48 -3.96 -10.45
C PHE A 18 -2.49 -2.82 -10.35
N THR A 19 -3.76 -3.15 -10.22
CA THR A 19 -4.82 -2.17 -9.97
C THR A 19 -5.27 -2.16 -8.52
N HIS A 20 -5.16 -3.29 -7.82
CA HIS A 20 -5.60 -3.45 -6.44
C HIS A 20 -4.59 -4.28 -5.66
N ILE A 21 -4.42 -3.95 -4.38
CA ILE A 21 -3.55 -4.68 -3.45
C ILE A 21 -4.43 -5.32 -2.37
N LEU A 22 -4.50 -6.65 -2.37
CA LEU A 22 -5.35 -7.40 -1.45
C LEU A 22 -4.68 -7.60 -0.08
N GLU A 23 -5.33 -7.15 0.99
CA GLU A 23 -4.86 -7.28 2.38
C GLU A 23 -4.41 -8.71 2.73
N SER A 24 -5.23 -9.71 2.42
CA SER A 24 -4.95 -11.14 2.70
C SER A 24 -3.64 -11.67 2.11
N THR A 25 -3.07 -10.99 1.11
CA THR A 25 -1.78 -11.37 0.55
C THR A 25 -0.62 -11.00 1.49
N TYR A 26 -0.77 -9.90 2.24
CA TYR A 26 0.27 -9.23 3.02
C TYR A 26 0.01 -9.23 4.52
N GLU A 27 -1.21 -9.55 4.99
CA GLU A 27 -1.61 -9.50 6.41
C GLU A 27 -0.61 -10.20 7.36
N PHE A 28 -0.01 -11.31 6.92
CA PHE A 28 0.94 -12.10 7.72
C PHE A 28 2.34 -11.47 7.85
N VAL A 29 2.69 -10.53 6.98
CA VAL A 29 4.02 -9.91 6.94
C VAL A 29 3.96 -8.39 7.10
N TRP A 30 2.78 -7.76 7.07
CA TRP A 30 2.66 -6.31 7.06
C TRP A 30 3.37 -5.63 8.24
N SER A 31 3.22 -6.17 9.44
CA SER A 31 3.79 -5.61 10.68
C SER A 31 5.32 -5.67 10.77
N GLN A 32 5.98 -6.50 9.95
CA GLN A 32 7.45 -6.61 9.88
C GLN A 32 8.05 -5.88 8.68
N LEU A 33 7.23 -5.36 7.76
CA LEU A 33 7.73 -4.59 6.62
C LEU A 33 8.25 -3.24 7.08
N MET A 34 9.32 -2.81 6.43
CA MET A 34 9.89 -1.48 6.49
C MET A 34 9.48 -0.67 5.26
N THR A 35 9.46 -1.30 4.09
CA THR A 35 9.10 -0.64 2.83
C THR A 35 8.09 -1.46 2.02
N PHE A 36 7.14 -0.75 1.43
CA PHE A 36 6.14 -1.29 0.52
C PHE A 36 5.97 -0.37 -0.68
N ASP A 37 6.65 -0.71 -1.78
CA ASP A 37 6.68 0.09 -2.99
C ASP A 37 5.77 -0.50 -4.06
N ILE A 38 4.71 0.23 -4.40
CA ILE A 38 3.76 -0.09 -5.47
C ILE A 38 3.73 1.00 -6.55
N SER A 39 4.76 1.83 -6.61
CA SER A 39 4.86 2.92 -7.58
C SER A 39 4.81 2.44 -9.04
N GLY A 40 4.40 3.33 -9.95
CA GLY A 40 4.29 2.97 -11.38
C GLY A 40 3.16 1.99 -11.73
N ASN A 41 2.30 1.61 -10.77
CA ASN A 41 1.13 0.77 -11.01
C ASN A 41 -0.16 1.61 -11.13
N PRO A 42 -1.15 1.18 -11.93
CA PRO A 42 -2.45 1.85 -12.06
C PRO A 42 -3.39 1.59 -10.86
N ILE A 43 -2.98 1.99 -9.65
CA ILE A 43 -3.67 1.65 -8.40
C ILE A 43 -5.02 2.39 -8.27
N GLU A 44 -6.09 1.64 -8.08
CA GLU A 44 -7.41 2.16 -7.71
C GLU A 44 -7.46 2.31 -6.18
N CYS A 45 -7.47 3.55 -5.71
CA CYS A 45 -7.51 3.90 -4.29
C CYS A 45 -8.94 3.98 -3.75
N ASP A 46 -9.69 2.91 -3.96
CA ASP A 46 -11.03 2.71 -3.42
C ASP A 46 -10.96 1.90 -2.09
N SER A 47 -12.05 1.25 -1.71
CA SER A 47 -12.12 0.42 -0.50
C SER A 47 -11.08 -0.70 -0.42
N HIS A 48 -10.50 -1.14 -1.54
CA HIS A 48 -9.52 -2.21 -1.55
C HIS A 48 -8.14 -1.77 -1.04
N ILE A 49 -7.86 -0.47 -0.98
CA ILE A 49 -6.59 0.05 -0.44
C ILE A 49 -6.72 0.61 0.97
N ASP A 50 -7.95 0.75 1.49
CA ASP A 50 -8.19 1.36 2.80
C ASP A 50 -7.41 0.64 3.92
N TRP A 51 -7.20 -0.68 3.82
CA TRP A 51 -6.39 -1.42 4.80
C TRP A 51 -4.93 -0.92 4.89
N ILE A 52 -4.33 -0.45 3.79
CA ILE A 52 -2.99 0.15 3.78
C ILE A 52 -3.03 1.51 4.48
N ILE A 53 -4.07 2.29 4.19
CA ILE A 53 -4.26 3.64 4.73
C ILE A 53 -4.56 3.60 6.24
N GLU A 54 -5.31 2.59 6.69
CA GLU A 54 -5.76 2.43 8.06
C GLU A 54 -4.80 1.60 8.92
N ALA A 55 -3.85 0.88 8.31
CA ALA A 55 -2.88 0.11 9.07
C ALA A 55 -1.98 1.00 9.93
N GLU A 56 -2.07 0.85 11.24
CA GLU A 56 -1.10 1.40 12.18
C GLU A 56 0.24 0.70 12.00
N SER A 57 1.10 1.25 11.15
CA SER A 57 2.42 0.67 10.89
C SER A 57 3.48 1.73 10.61
N HIS A 58 4.73 1.31 10.79
CA HIS A 58 5.94 2.07 10.45
C HIS A 58 6.39 1.83 9.00
N VAL A 59 5.56 1.14 8.21
CA VAL A 59 5.86 0.81 6.81
C VAL A 59 5.86 2.11 6.00
N SER A 60 6.96 2.38 5.31
CA SER A 60 7.03 3.43 4.30
C SER A 60 6.38 2.90 3.02
N VAL A 61 5.28 3.52 2.61
CA VAL A 61 4.49 3.12 1.44
C VAL A 61 4.73 4.11 0.32
N SER A 62 5.03 3.63 -0.88
CA SER A 62 5.22 4.48 -2.06
C SER A 62 4.27 4.07 -3.17
N GLY A 63 3.52 5.04 -3.71
CA GLY A 63 2.61 4.82 -4.83
C GLY A 63 1.66 5.98 -5.04
N THR A 64 1.07 6.03 -6.23
CA THR A 64 0.15 7.10 -6.63
C THR A 64 -1.16 6.48 -7.10
N CYS A 65 -2.27 7.04 -6.65
CA CYS A 65 -3.59 6.63 -7.06
C CYS A 65 -3.81 6.97 -8.55
N SER A 66 -4.29 6.01 -9.34
CA SER A 66 -4.76 6.22 -10.71
C SER A 66 -6.28 6.43 -10.78
N GLY A 67 -6.98 6.08 -9.72
CA GLY A 67 -8.41 6.29 -9.59
C GLY A 67 -8.90 6.05 -8.16
N PRO A 68 -10.20 6.23 -7.87
CA PRO A 68 -11.20 6.83 -8.77
C PRO A 68 -10.92 8.33 -9.02
N LEU A 69 -11.69 9.00 -9.91
CA LEU A 69 -11.48 10.41 -10.32
C LEU A 69 -11.23 11.40 -9.16
N GLY A 70 -11.83 11.19 -7.99
CA GLY A 70 -11.64 12.06 -6.82
C GLY A 70 -10.33 11.83 -6.04
N ARG A 71 -9.63 10.73 -6.31
CA ARG A 71 -8.33 10.38 -5.69
C ARG A 71 -7.21 10.23 -6.71
N SER A 72 -7.50 10.25 -8.01
CA SER A 72 -6.49 10.15 -9.07
C SER A 72 -5.42 11.22 -8.91
N GLY A 73 -4.15 10.79 -8.96
CA GLY A 73 -2.96 11.62 -8.79
C GLY A 73 -2.55 11.87 -7.33
N MET A 74 -3.34 11.44 -6.35
CA MET A 74 -2.96 11.57 -4.93
C MET A 74 -1.85 10.59 -4.57
N ASP A 75 -0.92 11.05 -3.76
CA ASP A 75 0.15 10.23 -3.22
C ASP A 75 -0.37 9.41 -2.01
N LEU A 76 -0.04 8.12 -1.97
CA LEU A 76 -0.49 7.23 -0.90
C LEU A 76 0.14 7.57 0.45
N GLU A 77 1.38 8.05 0.49
CA GLU A 77 2.04 8.49 1.71
C GLU A 77 1.29 9.67 2.33
N GLU A 78 0.90 10.64 1.50
CA GLU A 78 0.08 11.79 1.93
C GLU A 78 -1.27 11.35 2.50
N LEU A 79 -1.97 10.40 1.83
CA LEU A 79 -3.25 9.88 2.30
C LEU A 79 -3.14 9.17 3.68
N ILE A 80 -2.06 8.42 3.88
CA ILE A 80 -1.75 7.76 5.17
C ILE A 80 -1.48 8.81 6.25
N GLU A 81 -0.70 9.84 5.94
CA GLU A 81 -0.38 10.91 6.89
C GLU A 81 -1.60 11.77 7.26
N GLU A 82 -2.49 12.07 6.31
CA GLU A 82 -3.73 12.79 6.59
C GLU A 82 -4.62 12.06 7.58
N LYS A 83 -4.70 10.72 7.47
CA LYS A 83 -5.47 9.88 8.40
C LYS A 83 -4.87 9.86 9.80
N LYS A 84 -3.54 9.86 9.94
CA LYS A 84 -2.87 9.91 11.25
C LYS A 84 -3.12 11.20 12.05
N LYS A 85 -3.67 12.26 11.42
CA LYS A 85 -3.96 13.54 12.07
C LYS A 85 -5.28 13.56 12.87
N PHE A 86 -6.13 12.54 12.74
CA PHE A 86 -7.43 12.41 13.40
C PHE A 86 -7.47 11.18 14.31
#